data_AF-A0A2W2I107-F1
#
_entry.id   AF-A0A2W2I107-F1
#
_cell.length_a   1.000
_cell.length_b   1.000
_cell.length_c   1.000
_cell.angle_alpha   90.00
_cell.angle_beta   90.00
_cell.angle_gamma   90.00
#
_symmetry.space_group_name_H-M   'P 1'
#
loop_
_entity.id
_entity.type
_entity.pdbx_description
1 polymer ?
#
loop_
_entity_poly.entity_id
_entity_poly.type
_entity_poly.pdbx_seq_one_letter_code
_entity_poly.pdbx_strand_id
1 'polypeptide(L)'
;DVMKQQVDASDIWAQPEHGQFPSMRFAPDPADVARAAQRLIGARAPVIICGGGVVIAGASGALQALAETLKAAVCVTVSGQGSLADTHPLNAGVVGSNGGVMATRDVVAAADVVLFVGCRAGSTSTEHWRF
;
A
#
# COMPACT_ATOMS: atom_id res chain seq x y z
N ASP A 1 2.68 24.63 -33.42
CA ASP A 1 2.90 23.84 -32.20
C ASP A 1 1.53 23.43 -31.67
N VAL A 2 1.13 22.18 -31.93
CA VAL A 2 -0.23 21.68 -31.60
C VAL A 2 -0.50 21.77 -30.09
N MET A 3 0.55 21.75 -29.25
CA MET A 3 0.42 21.84 -27.79
C MET A 3 0.16 23.26 -27.27
N LYS A 4 0.17 24.28 -28.12
CA LYS A 4 -0.02 25.69 -27.72
C LYS A 4 -1.23 26.36 -28.36
N GLN A 5 -1.96 25.66 -29.21
CA GLN A 5 -3.17 26.20 -29.81
C GLN A 5 -4.28 26.31 -28.77
N GLN A 6 -5.03 27.42 -28.81
CA GLN A 6 -6.27 27.50 -28.06
C GLN A 6 -7.29 26.53 -28.67
N VAL A 7 -7.99 25.82 -27.79
CA VAL A 7 -9.06 24.87 -28.13
C VAL A 7 -10.37 25.48 -27.64
N ASP A 8 -11.45 25.31 -28.40
CA ASP A 8 -12.77 25.70 -27.92
C ASP A 8 -13.11 24.89 -26.65
N ALA A 9 -13.63 25.56 -25.63
CA ALA A 9 -14.02 24.88 -24.40
C ALA A 9 -15.15 23.87 -24.64
N SER A 10 -15.98 24.05 -25.68
CA SER A 10 -17.01 23.07 -26.06
C SER A 10 -16.45 21.76 -26.60
N ASP A 11 -15.22 21.80 -27.14
CA ASP A 11 -14.53 20.61 -27.67
C ASP A 11 -13.81 19.83 -26.55
N ILE A 12 -13.68 20.44 -25.37
CA ILE A 12 -13.11 19.83 -24.17
C ILE A 12 -14.23 19.19 -23.37
N TRP A 13 -14.32 17.87 -23.46
CA TRP A 13 -15.20 17.07 -22.62
C TRP A 13 -14.39 16.04 -21.83
N ALA A 14 -14.88 15.70 -20.65
CA ALA A 14 -14.37 14.60 -19.86
C ALA A 14 -15.54 13.78 -19.32
N GLN A 15 -15.32 12.50 -19.13
CA GLN A 15 -16.26 11.64 -18.41
C GLN A 15 -16.35 12.15 -16.96
N PRO A 16 -17.55 12.55 -16.47
CA PRO A 16 -17.71 13.06 -15.11
C PRO A 16 -17.17 12.09 -14.05
N GLU A 17 -17.27 10.78 -14.32
CA GLU A 17 -16.79 9.71 -13.44
C GLU A 17 -15.25 9.73 -13.28
N HIS A 18 -14.53 10.38 -14.18
CA HIS A 18 -13.07 10.51 -14.16
C HIS A 18 -12.60 11.86 -13.59
N GLY A 19 -13.52 12.69 -13.11
CA GLY A 19 -13.22 13.97 -12.44
C GLY A 19 -12.70 13.83 -11.00
N GLN A 20 -12.70 12.61 -10.44
CA GLN A 20 -12.21 12.33 -9.09
C GLN A 20 -11.22 11.18 -9.10
N PHE A 21 -10.33 11.16 -8.11
CA PHE A 21 -9.30 10.13 -7.97
C PHE A 21 -9.42 9.42 -6.62
N PRO A 22 -9.46 8.07 -6.57
CA PRO A 22 -9.51 7.15 -7.72
C PRO A 22 -10.89 7.17 -8.39
N SER A 23 -10.92 7.18 -9.72
CA SER A 23 -12.15 7.32 -10.52
C SER A 23 -13.05 6.10 -10.48
N MET A 24 -12.46 4.90 -10.39
CA MET A 24 -13.17 3.63 -10.20
C MET A 24 -12.50 2.81 -9.11
N ARG A 25 -13.30 2.04 -8.39
CA ARG A 25 -12.83 1.11 -7.36
C ARG A 25 -13.29 -0.29 -7.72
N PHE A 26 -12.35 -1.23 -7.65
CA PHE A 26 -12.62 -2.65 -7.84
C PHE A 26 -12.44 -3.35 -6.50
N ALA A 27 -13.28 -4.35 -6.25
CA ALA A 27 -13.15 -5.21 -5.08
C ALA A 27 -12.59 -6.57 -5.52
N PRO A 28 -11.71 -7.19 -4.70
CA PRO A 28 -11.32 -8.58 -4.90
C PRO A 28 -12.51 -9.53 -4.68
N ASP A 29 -12.37 -10.77 -5.16
CA ASP A 29 -13.33 -11.84 -4.86
C ASP A 29 -13.47 -12.01 -3.32
N PRO A 30 -14.69 -11.96 -2.75
CA PRO A 30 -14.92 -12.15 -1.32
C PRO A 30 -14.34 -13.46 -0.77
N ALA A 31 -14.30 -14.53 -1.56
CA ALA A 31 -13.73 -15.81 -1.14
C ALA A 31 -12.20 -15.74 -0.98
N ASP A 32 -11.52 -14.99 -1.86
CA ASP A 32 -10.08 -14.75 -1.73
C ASP A 32 -9.76 -13.86 -0.53
N VAL A 33 -10.60 -12.85 -0.26
CA VAL A 33 -10.50 -12.03 0.96
C VAL A 33 -10.64 -12.89 2.21
N ALA A 34 -11.65 -13.78 2.26
CA ALA A 34 -11.86 -14.67 3.39
C ALA A 34 -10.65 -15.59 3.61
N ARG A 35 -10.07 -16.14 2.54
CA ARG A 35 -8.86 -16.98 2.59
C ARG A 35 -7.64 -16.20 3.11
N ALA A 36 -7.44 -14.97 2.65
CA ALA A 36 -6.35 -14.12 3.12
C ALA A 36 -6.52 -13.77 4.61
N ALA A 37 -7.74 -13.40 5.03
CA ALA A 37 -8.06 -13.10 6.42
C ALA A 37 -7.77 -14.30 7.35
N GLN A 38 -8.14 -15.53 6.95
CA GLN A 38 -7.85 -16.73 7.74
C GLN A 38 -6.34 -16.94 7.94
N ARG A 39 -5.52 -16.68 6.92
CA ARG A 39 -4.05 -16.77 7.04
C ARG A 39 -3.50 -15.71 7.99
N LEU A 40 -4.03 -14.49 7.94
CA LEU A 40 -3.59 -13.38 8.79
C LEU A 40 -3.96 -13.59 10.25
N ILE A 41 -5.16 -14.12 10.53
CA ILE A 41 -5.61 -14.42 11.90
C ILE A 41 -4.77 -15.52 12.54
N GLY A 42 -4.32 -16.51 11.76
CA GLY A 42 -3.47 -17.60 12.23
C GLY A 42 -1.98 -17.25 12.34
N ALA A 43 -1.56 -16.07 11.88
CA ALA A 43 -0.16 -15.64 11.87
C ALA A 43 0.29 -15.23 13.28
N ARG A 44 1.53 -15.59 13.66
CA ARG A 44 2.13 -15.23 14.95
C ARG A 44 2.93 -13.93 14.84
N ALA A 45 3.46 -13.63 13.67
CA ALA A 45 4.23 -12.42 13.39
C ALA A 45 3.81 -11.84 12.02
N PRO A 46 2.56 -11.37 11.86
CA PRO A 46 2.13 -10.75 10.61
C PRO A 46 2.82 -9.40 10.39
N VAL A 47 3.29 -9.18 9.16
CA VAL A 47 3.81 -7.88 8.71
C VAL A 47 2.99 -7.39 7.52
N ILE A 48 2.64 -6.11 7.51
CA ILE A 48 1.97 -5.44 6.39
C ILE A 48 3.00 -4.58 5.66
N ILE A 49 3.17 -4.76 4.36
CA ILE A 49 3.99 -3.89 3.51
C ILE A 49 3.07 -3.03 2.64
N CYS A 50 3.03 -1.74 2.94
CA CYS A 50 2.15 -0.78 2.28
C CYS A 50 2.87 0.00 1.19
N GLY A 51 2.31 0.00 -0.02
CA GLY A 51 2.73 0.88 -1.09
C GLY A 51 1.83 2.10 -1.24
N GLY A 52 2.17 2.99 -2.18
CA GLY A 52 1.41 4.22 -2.43
C GLY A 52 -0.05 4.03 -2.85
N GLY A 53 -0.44 2.81 -3.25
CA GLY A 53 -1.84 2.49 -3.52
C GLY A 53 -2.77 2.72 -2.32
N VAL A 54 -2.27 2.59 -1.09
CA VAL A 54 -3.05 2.88 0.13
C VAL A 54 -3.39 4.37 0.24
N VAL A 55 -2.39 5.23 0.02
CA VAL A 55 -2.55 6.68 0.05
C VAL A 55 -3.48 7.12 -1.09
N ILE A 56 -3.23 6.61 -2.30
CA ILE A 56 -4.06 6.82 -3.48
C ILE A 56 -5.52 6.47 -3.23
N ALA A 57 -5.79 5.36 -2.54
CA ALA A 57 -7.14 4.91 -2.24
C ALA A 57 -7.82 5.65 -1.09
N GLY A 58 -7.12 6.54 -0.38
CA GLY A 58 -7.61 7.17 0.85
C GLY A 58 -7.84 6.17 1.99
N ALA A 59 -7.05 5.09 2.03
CA ALA A 59 -7.31 3.92 2.87
C ALA A 59 -6.49 3.88 4.18
N SER A 60 -5.84 4.99 4.58
CA SER A 60 -4.99 5.04 5.78
C SER A 60 -5.73 4.65 7.07
N GLY A 61 -6.98 5.08 7.25
CA GLY A 61 -7.78 4.70 8.42
C GLY A 61 -8.13 3.21 8.45
N ALA A 62 -8.43 2.61 7.29
CA ALA A 62 -8.68 1.17 7.18
C ALA A 62 -7.41 0.34 7.43
N LEU A 63 -6.26 0.82 6.94
CA LEU A 63 -4.96 0.22 7.23
C LEU A 63 -4.66 0.25 8.73
N GLN A 64 -4.84 1.40 9.38
CA GLN A 64 -4.61 1.53 10.82
C GLN A 64 -5.47 0.53 11.62
N ALA A 65 -6.78 0.48 11.34
CA ALA A 65 -7.69 -0.44 12.01
C ALA A 65 -7.29 -1.92 11.80
N LEU A 66 -6.85 -2.29 10.59
CA LEU A 66 -6.38 -3.64 10.29
C LEU A 66 -5.08 -3.96 11.05
N ALA A 67 -4.11 -3.04 11.04
CA ALA A 67 -2.84 -3.21 11.73
C ALA A 67 -3.02 -3.37 13.25
N GLU A 68 -3.87 -2.54 13.86
CA GLU A 68 -4.21 -2.61 15.29
C GLU A 68 -4.93 -3.92 15.64
N THR A 69 -5.86 -4.36 14.79
CA THR A 69 -6.61 -5.62 14.99
C THR A 69 -5.68 -6.83 14.95
N LEU A 70 -4.77 -6.88 13.99
CA LEU A 70 -3.80 -7.96 13.82
C LEU A 70 -2.60 -7.83 14.76
N LYS A 71 -2.43 -6.66 15.41
CA LYS A 71 -1.19 -6.25 16.09
C LYS A 71 0.03 -6.41 15.16
N ALA A 72 -0.16 -6.15 13.88
CA ALA A 72 0.82 -6.35 12.84
C ALA A 72 1.74 -5.14 12.70
N ALA A 73 3.04 -5.36 12.58
CA ALA A 73 3.96 -4.29 12.20
C ALA A 73 3.68 -3.84 10.77
N VAL A 74 3.74 -2.53 10.53
CA VAL A 74 3.50 -1.91 9.23
C VAL A 74 4.80 -1.33 8.72
N CYS A 75 5.29 -1.93 7.65
CA CYS A 75 6.38 -1.41 6.84
C CYS A 75 5.78 -0.66 5.64
N VAL A 76 6.50 0.36 5.15
CA VAL A 76 6.07 1.13 3.97
C VAL A 76 7.13 1.09 2.88
N THR A 77 6.72 1.12 1.62
CA THR A 77 7.64 1.52 0.55
C THR A 77 7.82 3.04 0.58
N VAL A 78 8.81 3.57 -0.13
CA VAL A 78 8.96 5.04 -0.30
C VAL A 78 7.68 5.69 -0.81
N SER A 79 6.95 5.03 -1.73
CA SER A 79 5.68 5.56 -2.23
C SER A 79 4.52 5.38 -1.24
N GLY A 80 4.65 4.48 -0.26
CA GLY A 80 3.67 4.24 0.80
C GLY A 80 3.90 5.08 2.06
N GLN A 81 4.96 5.90 2.12
CA GLN A 81 5.20 6.81 3.25
C GLN A 81 3.95 7.66 3.52
N GLY A 82 3.55 7.77 4.79
CA GLY A 82 2.33 8.48 5.21
C GLY A 82 1.04 7.66 5.12
N SER A 83 1.09 6.39 4.69
CA SER A 83 -0.07 5.47 4.78
C SER A 83 -0.47 5.16 6.23
N LEU A 84 0.49 5.21 7.15
CA LEU A 84 0.30 5.20 8.60
C LEU A 84 1.14 6.34 9.20
N ALA A 85 0.71 6.94 10.31
CA ALA A 85 1.47 8.01 10.95
C ALA A 85 2.86 7.51 11.38
N ASP A 86 3.90 8.34 11.18
CA ASP A 86 5.29 8.00 11.56
C ASP A 86 5.47 7.85 13.08
N THR A 87 4.57 8.43 13.87
CA THR A 87 4.53 8.31 15.34
C THR A 87 3.74 7.10 15.82
N HIS A 88 3.07 6.36 14.93
CA HIS A 88 2.26 5.21 15.33
C HIS A 88 3.15 4.06 15.81
N PRO A 89 2.86 3.40 16.95
CA PRO A 89 3.74 2.38 17.52
C PRO A 89 3.93 1.14 16.64
N LEU A 90 2.99 0.86 15.74
CA LEU A 90 3.09 -0.23 14.75
C LEU A 90 3.82 0.18 13.46
N ASN A 91 4.22 1.44 13.28
CA ASN A 91 4.97 1.86 12.10
C ASN A 91 6.45 1.44 12.25
N ALA A 92 6.88 0.48 11.44
CA ALA A 92 8.26 -0.02 11.42
C ALA A 92 9.17 0.78 10.48
N GLY A 93 8.60 1.64 9.63
CA GLY A 93 9.35 2.49 8.70
C GLY A 93 9.51 1.90 7.30
N VAL A 94 10.43 2.48 6.53
CA VAL A 94 10.61 2.17 5.11
C VAL A 94 11.30 0.81 4.91
N VAL A 95 10.84 0.03 3.95
CA VAL A 95 11.47 -1.21 3.47
C VAL A 95 11.94 -1.08 2.02
N GLY A 96 12.85 -1.98 1.64
CA GLY A 96 13.34 -2.09 0.29
C GLY A 96 14.68 -1.40 0.06
N SER A 97 15.21 -1.53 -1.15
CA SER A 97 16.53 -1.01 -1.51
C SER A 97 16.61 0.51 -1.55
N ASN A 98 15.46 1.19 -1.58
CA ASN A 98 15.36 2.64 -1.51
C ASN A 98 14.85 3.06 -0.13
N GLY A 99 15.75 3.31 0.81
CA GLY A 99 15.41 3.82 2.16
C GLY A 99 15.22 2.76 3.25
N GLY A 100 15.21 1.47 2.92
CA GLY A 100 15.17 0.39 3.91
C GLY A 100 16.46 0.26 4.71
N VAL A 101 16.33 0.03 6.02
CA VAL A 101 17.44 -0.12 6.98
C VAL A 101 17.49 -1.55 7.53
N MET A 102 18.57 -1.93 8.21
CA MET A 102 18.69 -3.29 8.76
C MET A 102 17.54 -3.63 9.70
N ALA A 103 17.12 -2.69 10.56
CA ALA A 103 16.00 -2.91 11.46
C ALA A 103 14.68 -3.24 10.73
N THR A 104 14.38 -2.58 9.60
CA THR A 104 13.16 -2.90 8.84
C THR A 104 13.28 -4.22 8.10
N ARG A 105 14.48 -4.61 7.67
CA ARG A 105 14.75 -5.96 7.13
C ARG A 105 14.56 -7.04 8.18
N ASP A 106 15.01 -6.82 9.41
CA ASP A 106 14.86 -7.77 10.51
C ASP A 106 13.37 -7.98 10.86
N VAL A 107 12.56 -6.91 10.83
CA VAL A 107 11.11 -7.00 11.01
C VAL A 107 10.46 -7.88 9.94
N VAL A 108 10.81 -7.67 8.66
CA VAL A 108 10.25 -8.47 7.56
C VAL A 108 10.75 -9.91 7.60
N ALA A 109 12.03 -10.13 7.91
CA ALA A 109 12.62 -11.47 8.01
C ALA A 109 12.04 -12.31 9.16
N ALA A 110 11.55 -11.65 10.23
CA ALA A 110 10.88 -12.32 11.34
C ALA A 110 9.41 -12.67 11.05
N ALA A 111 8.84 -12.19 9.93
CA ALA A 111 7.44 -12.38 9.61
C ALA A 111 7.14 -13.83 9.19
N ASP A 112 6.04 -14.39 9.68
CA ASP A 112 5.52 -15.68 9.19
C ASP A 112 4.46 -15.51 8.09
N VAL A 113 3.87 -14.32 7.99
CA VAL A 113 2.98 -13.90 6.90
C VAL A 113 3.26 -12.43 6.56
N VAL A 114 3.43 -12.14 5.27
CA VAL A 114 3.53 -10.77 4.75
C VAL A 114 2.32 -10.44 3.91
N LEU A 115 1.61 -9.36 4.26
CA LEU A 115 0.51 -8.79 3.48
C LEU A 115 0.99 -7.57 2.69
N PHE A 116 1.08 -7.68 1.38
CA PHE A 116 1.32 -6.54 0.51
C PHE A 116 0.01 -5.81 0.21
N VAL A 117 -0.06 -4.50 0.49
CA VAL A 117 -1.27 -3.68 0.26
C VAL A 117 -0.92 -2.47 -0.60
N GLY A 118 -1.62 -2.29 -1.72
CA GLY A 118 -1.39 -1.15 -2.63
C GLY A 118 0.06 -1.05 -3.13
N CYS A 119 0.78 -2.17 -3.15
CA CYS A 119 2.21 -2.26 -3.39
C CYS A 119 2.51 -2.93 -4.73
N ARG A 120 3.49 -2.40 -5.46
CA ARG A 120 4.16 -3.14 -6.52
C ARG A 120 5.25 -3.97 -5.86
N ALA A 121 4.99 -5.25 -5.61
CA ALA A 121 5.94 -6.21 -5.05
C ALA A 121 7.06 -6.55 -6.07
N GLY A 122 7.90 -5.56 -6.37
CA GLY A 122 9.01 -5.66 -7.31
C GLY A 122 10.37 -5.52 -6.61
N SER A 123 11.44 -5.51 -7.41
CA SER A 123 12.83 -5.55 -6.93
C SER A 123 13.18 -4.47 -5.91
N THR A 124 12.60 -3.28 -6.00
CA THR A 124 12.86 -2.20 -5.03
C THR A 124 12.23 -2.50 -3.68
N SER A 125 11.04 -3.08 -3.62
CA SER A 125 10.30 -3.32 -2.38
C SER A 125 10.65 -4.64 -1.71
N THR A 126 11.09 -5.64 -2.49
CA THR A 126 11.47 -6.99 -2.01
C THR A 126 12.96 -7.26 -2.06
N GLU A 127 13.76 -6.28 -2.49
CA GLU A 127 15.21 -6.41 -2.69
C GLU A 127 15.60 -7.65 -3.51
N HIS A 128 14.91 -7.84 -4.63
CA HIS A 128 15.02 -9.05 -5.47
C HIS A 128 14.61 -10.34 -4.74
N TRP A 129 13.52 -10.28 -3.96
CA TRP A 129 12.98 -11.40 -3.18
C TRP A 129 13.94 -11.93 -2.11
N ARG A 130 14.79 -11.07 -1.59
CA ARG A 130 15.70 -11.40 -0.47
C ARG A 130 15.08 -11.08 0.88
N PHE A 131 14.22 -10.07 0.92
CA PHE A 131 13.51 -9.58 2.09
C PHE A 131 12.06 -9.31 1.73
#